data_AF-A0A974QNA3-F1
#
_entry.id   AF-A0A974QNA3-F1
#
_cell.length_a   1.000
_cell.length_b   1.000
_cell.length_c   1.000
_cell.angle_alpha   90.00
_cell.angle_beta   90.00
_cell.angle_gamma   90.00
#
_symmetry.space_group_name_H-M   'P 1'
#
loop_
_entity.id
_entity.type
_entity.pdbx_description
1 polymer ?
#
loop_
_entity_poly.entity_id
_entity_poly.type
_entity_poly.pdbx_seq_one_letter_code
_entity_poly.pdbx_strand_id
1 'polypeptide(L)' 'MDEFIFIIFIQLFSYYRFFQYRNIERIVYPVVPPKVEYKLTNIGKTLDKVVYVICDWGDKFLEEISK' A
#
# COMPACT_ATOMS: atom_id res chain seq x y z
N MET A 1 2.96 5.09 7.82
CA MET A 1 2.93 4.78 6.39
C MET A 1 2.27 5.93 5.69
N ASP A 2 3.03 6.68 4.89
CA ASP A 2 2.47 7.73 4.04
C ASP A 2 1.39 7.17 3.12
N GLU A 3 0.33 7.95 2.91
CA GLU A 3 -0.80 7.57 2.02
C GLU A 3 -0.32 7.19 0.61
N PHE A 4 0.80 7.77 0.15
CA PHE A 4 1.43 7.45 -1.14
C PHE A 4 1.94 6.01 -1.24
N ILE A 5 2.56 5.48 -0.20
CA ILE A 5 3.06 4.09 -0.19
C ILE A 5 1.88 3.12 -0.16
N PHE A 6 0.82 3.47 0.57
CA PHE A 6 -0.41 2.70 0.62
C PHE A 6 -1.11 2.64 -0.75
N ILE A 7 -1.14 3.75 -1.49
CA ILE A 7 -1.69 3.80 -2.85
C ILE A 7 -0.84 2.98 -3.82
N ILE A 8 0.49 3.06 -3.77
CA ILE A 8 1.37 2.27 -4.66
C ILE A 8 1.16 0.78 -4.41
N PHE A 9 1.08 0.34 -3.16
CA PHE A 9 0.77 -1.04 -2.83
C PHE A 9 -0.62 -1.43 -3.37
N ILE A 10 -1.68 -0.68 -3.08
CA ILE A 10 -3.02 -1.00 -3.61
C ILE A 10 -3.05 -1.05 -5.14
N GLN A 11 -2.40 -0.11 -5.82
CA GLN A 11 -2.38 -0.04 -7.28
C GLN A 11 -1.63 -1.23 -7.88
N LEU A 12 -0.48 -1.60 -7.32
CA LEU A 12 0.28 -2.78 -7.74
C LEU A 12 -0.54 -4.06 -7.49
N PHE A 13 -1.09 -4.23 -6.28
CA PHE A 13 -1.84 -5.44 -5.90
C PHE A 13 -3.19 -5.55 -6.62
N SER A 14 -3.87 -4.44 -6.91
CA SER A 14 -5.10 -4.41 -7.71
C SER A 14 -4.84 -4.86 -9.15
N TYR A 15 -3.70 -4.49 -9.73
CA TYR A 15 -3.31 -4.93 -11.08
C TYR A 15 -2.99 -6.43 -11.13
N TYR A 16 -2.41 -6.98 -10.05
CA TYR A 16 -2.02 -8.39 -10.00
C TYR A 16 -3.11 -9.36 -9.52
N ARG A 17 -4.30 -8.89 -9.08
CA ARG A 17 -5.52 -9.66 -8.72
C ARG A 17 -5.37 -10.89 -7.80
N PHE A 18 -4.16 -11.24 -7.32
CA PHE A 18 -3.90 -12.59 -6.80
C PHE A 18 -3.44 -12.68 -5.33
N PHE A 19 -3.18 -11.57 -4.64
CA PHE A 19 -2.80 -11.62 -3.22
C PHE A 19 -3.98 -11.26 -2.31
N GLN A 20 -4.89 -12.22 -2.17
CA GLN A 20 -5.80 -12.43 -1.03
C GLN A 20 -6.26 -11.18 -0.25
N TYR A 21 -7.55 -10.83 -0.42
CA TYR A 21 -8.31 -9.75 0.25
C TYR A 21 -8.32 -9.76 1.81
N ARG A 22 -7.46 -10.52 2.49
CA ARG A 22 -7.38 -10.53 3.96
C ARG A 22 -6.73 -9.28 4.56
N ASN A 23 -5.97 -8.53 3.78
CA ASN A 23 -5.12 -7.45 4.31
C ASN A 23 -5.66 -6.04 4.03
N ILE A 24 -6.58 -5.88 3.06
CA ILE A 24 -7.14 -4.60 2.65
C ILE A 24 -8.66 -4.72 2.52
N GLU A 25 -9.39 -3.88 3.24
CA GLU A 25 -10.83 -3.67 3.11
C GLU A 25 -11.09 -2.57 2.09
N ARG A 26 -12.01 -2.84 1.15
CA ARG A 26 -12.47 -1.88 0.15
C ARG A 26 -13.91 -1.47 0.45
N ILE A 27 -14.12 -0.19 0.69
CA ILE A 27 -15.44 0.39 0.92
C ILE A 27 -15.83 1.17 -0.33
N VAL A 28 -16.93 0.77 -0.97
CA VAL A 28 -17.48 1.47 -2.14
C VAL A 28 -18.70 2.23 -1.72
N TYR A 29 -18.67 3.55 -1.91
CA TYR A 29 -19.80 4.41 -1.65
C TYR A 29 -20.60 4.58 -2.95
N PRO A 30 -21.89 4.20 -2.97
CA PRO A 30 -22.75 4.35 -4.15
C PRO A 30 -23.23 5.81 -4.28
N VAL A 31 -22.28 6.73 -4.44
CA VAL A 31 -22.51 8.15 -4.72
C VAL A 31 -22.03 8.47 -6.13
N VAL A 32 -22.50 9.58 -6.72
CA VAL A 32 -22.01 10.05 -8.02
C VAL A 32 -21.18 11.31 -7.78
N PRO A 33 -19.90 11.36 -8.18
CA PRO A 33 -19.06 10.27 -8.72
C PRO A 33 -18.73 9.21 -7.63
N PRO A 34 -18.54 7.94 -8.01
CA PRO A 34 -18.32 6.85 -7.06
C PRO A 34 -17.03 7.07 -6.27
N LYS A 35 -17.17 7.17 -4.94
CA LYS A 35 -16.04 7.24 -4.02
C LYS A 35 -15.66 5.83 -3.59
N VAL A 36 -14.38 5.52 -3.66
CA VAL A 36 -13.82 4.26 -3.14
C VAL A 36 -12.82 4.61 -2.07
N GLU A 37 -12.96 4.01 -0.90
CA GLU A 37 -12.00 4.09 0.19
C GLU A 37 -11.37 2.72 0.42
N TYR A 38 -10.08 2.73 0.74
CA TYR A 38 -9.33 1.53 1.07
C TYR A 38 -8.81 1.65 2.50
N LYS A 39 -8.88 0.56 3.26
CA LYS A 39 -8.40 0.50 4.65
C LYS A 39 -7.59 -0.77 4.85
N LEU A 40 -6.54 -0.71 5.67
CA LEU A 40 -5.81 -1.90 6.10
C LEU A 40 -6.59 -2.64 7.18
N THR A 41 -6.67 -3.97 7.04
CA THR A 41 -7.13 -4.83 8.13
C THR A 41 -6.06 -4.91 9.21
N ASN A 42 -6.40 -5.44 10.39
CA ASN A 42 -5.41 -5.63 11.46
C ASN A 42 -4.24 -6.54 11.05
N ILE A 43 -4.47 -7.50 10.14
CA ILE A 43 -3.39 -8.32 9.57
C ILE A 43 -2.59 -7.49 8.57
N GLY A 44 -3.25 -6.67 7.74
CA GLY A 44 -2.58 -5.74 6.82
C GLY A 44 -1.63 -4.77 7.51
N LYS A 45 -1.96 -4.31 8.73
CA LYS A 45 -1.06 -3.47 9.56
C LYS A 45 0.23 -4.19 10.00
N THR A 46 0.29 -5.52 9.91
CA THR A 46 1.53 -6.26 10.18
C THR A 46 2.53 -6.13 9.02
N LEU A 47 2.07 -5.78 7.81
CA LEU A 47 2.94 -5.49 6.67
C LEU A 47 3.72 -4.18 6.85
N ASP A 48 3.30 -3.26 7.73
CA ASP A 48 4.00 -2.00 7.98
C ASP A 48 5.51 -2.21 8.14
N LYS A 49 5.90 -3.22 8.93
CA LYS A 49 7.31 -3.54 9.16
C LYS A 49 8.06 -3.90 7.88
N VAL A 50 7.44 -4.68 6.99
CA VAL A 50 8.05 -5.09 5.72
C VAL A 50 8.18 -3.88 4.80
N VAL A 51 7.14 -3.06 4.74
CA VAL A 51 7.12 -1.82 3.93
C VAL A 51 8.21 -0.86 4.40
N TYR A 52 8.33 -0.64 5.72
CA TYR A 52 9.39 0.22 6.27
C TYR A 52 10.80 -0.28 5.95
N VAL A 53 11.03 -1.60 5.95
CA VAL A 53 12.33 -2.16 5.55
C VAL A 53 12.62 -1.89 4.08
N ILE A 54 11.61 -1.96 3.21
CA ILE A 54 11.77 -1.64 1.78
C ILE A 54 12.06 -0.14 1.59
N CYS A 55 11.37 0.73 2.34
CA CYS A 55 11.65 2.18 2.31
C CYS A 55 13.07 2.50 2.79
N ASP A 56 13.49 1.94 3.93
CA ASP A 56 14.85 2.13 4.47
C ASP A 56 15.92 1.63 3.48
N TRP A 57 15.66 0.52 2.80
CA TRP A 57 16.53 0.07 1.70
C TRP A 57 16.53 1.07 0.53
N GLY A 58 15.37 1.57 0.12
CA GLY A 58 15.23 2.55 -0.95
C GLY A 58 15.98 3.86 -0.66
N ASP A 59 15.88 4.36 0.57
CA ASP A 59 16.58 5.57 1.00
C ASP A 59 18.10 5.37 0.96
N LYS A 60 18.59 4.24 1.48
CA LYS A 60 20.03 3.88 1.42
C LYS A 60 20.52 3.75 -0.01
N PHE A 61 19.73 3.13 -0.89
CA PHE A 61 20.07 2.98 -2.29
C PHE A 61 20.14 4.34 -3.02
N LEU A 62 19.21 5.25 -2.71
CA LEU A 62 19.26 6.62 -3.24
C LEU A 62 20.47 7.40 -2.73
N GLU A 63 20.83 7.26 -1.45
CA GLU A 63 22.06 7.83 -0.91
C GLU A 63 23.30 7.30 -1.63
N GLU A 64 23.36 6.00 -1.93
CA GLU A 64 24.48 5.38 -2.66
C GLU A 64 24.60 5.90 -4.09
N ILE A 65 23.48 6.05 -4.80
CA ILE A 65 23.48 6.59 -6.18
C ILE A 65 23.80 8.08 -6.22
N SER A 66 23.48 8.83 -5.16
CA SER A 66 23.72 10.27 -5.09
C SER A 66 25.18 10.67 -4.84
N LYS A 67 26.06 9.70 -4.56
CA LYS A 67 27.51 9.88 -4.41
C LYS A 67 28.24 9.73 -5.74
#